data_AF-A0A662TU04-F1
#
_entry.id   AF-A0A662TU04-F1
#
_cell.length_a   1.000
_cell.length_b   1.000
_cell.length_c   1.000
_cell.angle_alpha   90.00
_cell.angle_beta   90.00
_cell.angle_gamma   90.00
#
_symmetry.space_group_name_H-M   'P 1'
#
loop_
_entity.id
_entity.type
_entity.pdbx_description
1 polymer ?
#
loop_
_entity_poly.entity_id
_entity_poly.type
_entity_poly.pdbx_seq_one_letter_code
_entity_poly.pdbx_strand_id
1 'polypeptide(L)'
;MLGVIANKPVDLEFSLTKFRKYASCNIDGWGIGWYVDGKPEVFKEKISAQQSEQFPILSKEVCSRIIISHVRLGSRGVPSEHNSHPFKFGKWIFAHNGTVDREHLLSNLDEKYKREIRGETDSEVYFYWILQCIEESGDVVEGIKKALENVVKASHSGLNFLLSDGSSLYALRYSDKPSKDYSLYWLRRDPSESGVLEGVSHETKA
;
A
#
# COMPACT_ATOMS: atom_id res chain seq x y z
N MET A 1 3.44 6.03 1.14
CA MET A 1 2.14 5.46 0.70
C MET A 1 1.01 6.35 1.21
N LEU A 2 -0.14 6.32 0.56
CA LEU A 2 -1.36 7.03 0.97
C LEU A 2 -2.55 6.08 0.83
N GLY A 3 -3.40 6.02 1.85
CA GLY A 3 -4.68 5.31 1.83
C GLY A 3 -5.82 6.25 2.16
N VAL A 4 -6.94 6.12 1.46
CA VAL A 4 -8.17 6.87 1.71
C VAL A 4 -9.31 5.88 1.82
N ILE A 5 -10.15 6.04 2.85
CA ILE A 5 -11.45 5.39 2.98
C ILE A 5 -12.51 6.45 3.29
N ALA A 6 -13.61 6.46 2.55
CA ALA A 6 -14.66 7.46 2.63
C ALA A 6 -16.07 6.85 2.57
N ASN A 7 -17.04 7.58 3.11
CA ASN A 7 -18.46 7.21 3.08
C ASN A 7 -19.12 7.44 1.71
N LYS A 8 -18.52 8.26 0.86
CA LYS A 8 -18.90 8.50 -0.54
C LYS A 8 -17.67 8.40 -1.44
N PRO A 9 -17.83 8.13 -2.75
CA PRO A 9 -16.72 8.23 -3.69
C PRO A 9 -16.08 9.62 -3.62
N VAL A 10 -14.75 9.66 -3.54
CA VAL A 10 -13.95 10.89 -3.54
C VAL A 10 -12.83 10.76 -4.56
N ASP A 11 -12.42 11.88 -5.14
CA ASP A 11 -11.17 11.97 -5.88
C ASP A 11 -9.97 12.12 -4.93
N LEU A 12 -8.78 12.17 -5.53
CA LEU A 12 -7.55 12.41 -4.81
C LEU A 12 -6.88 13.74 -5.17
N GLU A 13 -7.54 14.66 -5.88
CA GLU A 13 -6.91 15.87 -6.41
C GLU A 13 -6.23 16.69 -5.30
N PHE A 14 -6.97 16.91 -4.21
CA PHE A 14 -6.48 17.64 -3.04
C PHE A 14 -5.35 16.90 -2.31
N SER A 15 -5.48 15.58 -2.15
CA SER A 15 -4.53 14.76 -1.38
C SER A 15 -3.24 14.47 -2.16
N LEU A 16 -3.34 14.23 -3.47
CA LEU A 16 -2.20 13.92 -4.34
C LEU A 16 -1.39 15.16 -4.71
N THR A 17 -1.96 16.36 -4.68
CA THR A 17 -1.18 17.60 -4.85
C THR A 17 -0.12 17.75 -3.75
N LYS A 18 -0.45 17.36 -2.51
CA LYS A 18 0.55 17.27 -1.42
C LYS A 18 1.42 16.02 -1.54
N PHE A 19 0.85 14.89 -1.95
CA PHE A 19 1.60 13.64 -2.14
C PHE A 19 2.70 13.76 -3.21
N ARG A 20 2.48 14.56 -4.27
CA ARG A 20 3.45 14.86 -5.32
C ARG A 20 4.71 15.52 -4.78
N LYS A 21 4.64 16.23 -3.65
CA LYS A 21 5.83 16.78 -2.98
C LYS A 21 6.74 15.68 -2.44
N TYR A 22 6.18 14.54 -2.01
CA TYR A 22 6.97 13.37 -1.62
C TYR A 22 7.49 12.58 -2.82
N ALA A 23 7.02 12.84 -4.04
CA ALA A 23 7.53 12.22 -5.25
C ALA A 23 8.88 12.79 -5.72
N SER A 24 9.33 13.94 -5.19
CA SER A 24 10.63 14.54 -5.56
C SER A 24 11.82 13.67 -5.17
N CYS A 25 11.67 12.85 -4.13
CA CYS A 25 12.73 11.94 -3.65
C CYS A 25 12.55 10.51 -4.13
N ASN A 26 11.41 10.18 -4.75
CA ASN A 26 10.98 8.82 -5.06
C ASN A 26 10.78 8.69 -6.58
N ILE A 27 11.86 8.32 -7.28
CA ILE A 27 11.95 8.40 -8.75
C ILE A 27 11.63 7.08 -9.48
N ASP A 28 11.48 5.98 -8.75
CA ASP A 28 11.48 4.62 -9.32
C ASP A 28 10.09 4.12 -9.76
N GLY A 29 9.06 4.96 -9.66
CA GLY A 29 7.71 4.65 -10.10
C GLY A 29 6.62 5.16 -9.16
N TRP A 30 5.39 5.08 -9.63
CA TRP A 30 4.21 5.37 -8.82
C TRP A 30 3.03 4.49 -9.24
N GLY A 31 2.03 4.42 -8.39
CA GLY A 31 0.78 3.76 -8.72
C GLY A 31 -0.39 4.20 -7.84
N ILE A 32 -1.57 3.88 -8.34
CA ILE A 32 -2.86 4.12 -7.70
C ILE A 32 -3.75 2.91 -7.93
N GLY A 33 -4.42 2.47 -6.86
CA GLY A 33 -5.39 1.39 -6.86
C GLY A 33 -6.69 1.87 -6.25
N TRP A 34 -7.81 1.54 -6.89
CA TRP A 34 -9.15 1.96 -6.49
C TRP A 34 -10.17 0.88 -6.83
N TYR A 35 -11.44 1.12 -6.54
CA TYR A 35 -12.51 0.15 -6.79
C TYR A 35 -13.59 0.74 -7.68
N VAL A 36 -13.99 -0.01 -8.70
CA VAL A 36 -15.13 0.28 -9.59
C VAL A 36 -16.09 -0.88 -9.48
N ASP A 37 -17.33 -0.61 -9.04
CA ASP A 37 -18.35 -1.65 -8.82
C ASP A 37 -17.86 -2.84 -7.97
N GLY A 38 -17.06 -2.54 -6.94
CA GLY A 38 -16.49 -3.53 -6.03
C GLY A 38 -15.29 -4.32 -6.59
N LYS A 39 -14.85 -4.03 -7.82
CA LYS A 39 -13.69 -4.66 -8.46
C LYS A 39 -12.46 -3.76 -8.37
N PRO A 40 -11.27 -4.31 -8.03
CA PRO A 40 -10.06 -3.52 -7.92
C PRO A 40 -9.48 -3.17 -9.30
N GLU A 41 -9.25 -1.88 -9.51
CA GLU A 41 -8.49 -1.34 -10.62
C GLU A 41 -7.14 -0.79 -10.12
N VAL A 42 -6.10 -0.94 -10.94
CA VAL A 42 -4.75 -0.47 -10.61
C VAL A 42 -4.09 0.11 -11.85
N PHE A 43 -3.54 1.30 -11.71
CA PHE A 43 -2.67 1.94 -12.69
C PHE A 43 -1.28 2.17 -12.07
N LYS A 44 -0.22 1.92 -12.85
CA LYS A 44 1.17 2.03 -12.41
C LYS A 44 2.05 2.54 -13.53
N GLU A 45 3.06 3.31 -13.16
CA GLU A 45 4.14 3.68 -14.07
C GLU A 45 5.50 3.49 -13.41
N LYS A 46 6.52 3.28 -14.25
CA LYS A 46 7.93 3.15 -13.85
C LYS A 46 8.71 4.47 -13.83
N ILE A 47 8.03 5.59 -14.09
CA ILE A 47 8.59 6.94 -14.04
C ILE A 47 8.15 7.64 -12.76
N SER A 48 8.86 8.69 -12.34
CA SER A 48 8.43 9.51 -11.20
C SER A 48 7.05 10.10 -11.44
N ALA A 49 6.21 10.15 -10.41
CA ALA A 49 4.93 10.89 -10.44
C ALA A 49 5.11 12.38 -10.79
N GLN A 50 6.32 12.94 -10.67
CA GLN A 50 6.58 14.32 -11.11
C GLN A 50 6.61 14.47 -12.63
N GLN A 51 7.13 13.44 -13.33
CA GLN A 51 7.31 13.41 -14.78
C GLN A 51 6.11 12.79 -15.51
N SER A 52 5.22 12.15 -14.78
CA SER A 52 4.02 11.53 -15.34
C SER A 52 2.98 12.56 -15.75
N GLU A 53 2.55 12.50 -17.00
CA GLU A 53 1.37 13.21 -17.51
C GLU A 53 0.07 12.57 -17.01
N GLN A 54 0.10 11.27 -16.67
CA GLN A 54 -1.06 10.52 -16.19
C GLN A 54 -1.39 10.81 -14.72
N PHE A 55 -0.38 11.10 -13.90
CA PHE A 55 -0.56 11.39 -12.47
C PHE A 55 -1.58 12.51 -12.19
N PRO A 56 -1.48 13.72 -12.80
CA PRO A 56 -2.46 14.77 -12.57
C PRO A 56 -3.85 14.42 -13.10
N ILE A 57 -3.95 13.67 -14.21
CA ILE A 57 -5.23 13.24 -14.79
C ILE A 57 -5.93 12.26 -13.85
N LEU A 58 -5.25 11.17 -13.51
CA LEU A 58 -5.79 10.13 -12.63
C LEU A 58 -6.09 10.65 -11.22
N SER A 59 -5.36 11.67 -10.74
CA SER A 59 -5.67 12.29 -9.46
C SER A 59 -7.08 12.91 -9.39
N LYS A 60 -7.62 13.33 -10.54
CA LYS A 60 -8.94 13.96 -10.66
C LYS A 60 -10.02 12.97 -11.09
N GLU A 61 -9.67 12.06 -12.01
CA GLU A 61 -10.63 11.15 -12.62
C GLU A 61 -10.93 9.92 -11.76
N VAL A 62 -9.95 9.45 -10.98
CA VAL A 62 -10.17 8.31 -10.08
C VAL A 62 -11.05 8.75 -8.93
N CYS A 63 -12.29 8.28 -8.93
CA CYS A 63 -13.26 8.53 -7.87
C CYS A 63 -13.72 7.20 -7.26
N SER A 64 -13.41 6.98 -5.97
CA SER A 64 -13.72 5.73 -5.27
C SER A 64 -13.85 5.97 -3.78
N ARG A 65 -14.57 5.07 -3.09
CA ARG A 65 -14.64 5.08 -1.62
C ARG A 65 -13.35 4.62 -0.96
N ILE A 66 -12.59 3.76 -1.63
CA ILE A 66 -11.28 3.30 -1.17
C ILE A 66 -10.25 3.50 -2.27
N ILE A 67 -9.15 4.16 -1.93
CA ILE A 67 -8.03 4.41 -2.83
C ILE A 67 -6.72 4.19 -2.08
N ILE A 68 -5.80 3.47 -2.69
CA ILE A 68 -4.43 3.25 -2.21
C ILE A 68 -3.46 3.77 -3.26
N SER A 69 -2.55 4.67 -2.88
CA SER A 69 -1.50 5.19 -3.77
C SER A 69 -0.11 5.02 -3.15
N HIS A 70 0.89 4.83 -4.01
CA HIS A 70 2.27 4.65 -3.62
C HIS A 70 3.19 5.38 -4.60
N VAL A 71 4.19 6.12 -4.09
CA VAL A 71 5.36 6.52 -4.89
C VAL A 71 6.54 5.70 -4.41
N ARG A 72 7.20 4.99 -5.33
CA ARG A 72 8.21 4.00 -5.02
C ARG A 72 9.60 4.64 -4.93
N LEU A 73 10.32 4.24 -3.88
CA LEU A 73 11.77 4.27 -3.80
C LEU A 73 12.22 2.82 -3.67
N GLY A 74 12.76 2.25 -4.74
CA GLY A 74 12.99 0.81 -4.85
C GLY A 74 14.20 0.36 -4.03
N SER A 75 14.01 -0.63 -3.16
CA SER A 75 15.12 -1.34 -2.49
C SER A 75 15.62 -2.56 -3.28
N ARG A 76 14.75 -3.16 -4.10
CA ARG A 76 15.01 -4.38 -4.90
C ARG A 76 14.19 -4.38 -6.19
N GLY A 77 14.77 -4.94 -7.26
CA GLY A 77 14.15 -5.10 -8.59
C GLY A 77 14.17 -3.84 -9.45
N VAL A 78 14.34 -4.01 -10.76
CA VAL A 78 14.41 -2.88 -11.71
C VAL A 78 13.09 -2.08 -11.72
N PRO A 79 13.10 -0.76 -11.97
CA PRO A 79 11.89 0.02 -12.18
C PRO A 79 10.99 -0.60 -13.25
N SER A 80 9.85 -1.15 -12.84
CA SER A 80 8.88 -1.82 -13.69
C SER A 80 7.50 -1.77 -13.05
N GLU A 81 6.44 -1.94 -13.84
CA GLU A 81 5.08 -2.02 -13.30
C GLU A 81 4.90 -3.22 -12.37
N HIS A 82 5.59 -4.34 -12.63
CA HIS A 82 5.55 -5.53 -11.78
C HIS A 82 6.24 -5.32 -10.43
N ASN A 83 7.21 -4.41 -10.34
CA ASN A 83 7.90 -4.09 -9.10
C ASN A 83 7.33 -2.86 -8.38
N SER A 84 6.31 -2.22 -8.96
CA SER A 84 5.67 -1.02 -8.41
C SER A 84 4.37 -1.36 -7.69
N HIS A 85 4.18 -0.70 -6.56
CA HIS A 85 2.94 -0.71 -5.81
C HIS A 85 1.86 0.15 -6.51
N PRO A 86 0.57 -0.11 -6.25
CA PRO A 86 0.06 -1.22 -5.44
C PRO A 86 0.02 -2.57 -6.20
N PHE A 87 0.02 -3.67 -5.45
CA PHE A 87 -0.22 -5.02 -5.95
C PHE A 87 -1.72 -5.34 -5.88
N LYS A 88 -2.20 -6.23 -6.78
CA LYS A 88 -3.59 -6.68 -6.78
C LYS A 88 -3.70 -8.19 -6.94
N PHE A 89 -4.66 -8.80 -6.24
CA PHE A 89 -5.04 -10.20 -6.41
C PHE A 89 -6.50 -10.42 -5.95
N GLY A 90 -7.35 -10.97 -6.83
CA GLY A 90 -8.77 -11.11 -6.55
C GLY A 90 -9.40 -9.74 -6.25
N LYS A 91 -9.96 -9.58 -5.04
CA LYS A 91 -10.51 -8.31 -4.53
C LYS A 91 -9.50 -7.41 -3.83
N TRP A 92 -8.28 -7.90 -3.62
CA TRP A 92 -7.32 -7.25 -2.74
C TRP A 92 -6.42 -6.26 -3.47
N ILE A 93 -6.18 -5.10 -2.84
CA ILE A 93 -5.15 -4.11 -3.23
C ILE A 93 -4.20 -3.92 -2.06
N PHE A 94 -2.89 -3.93 -2.32
CA PHE A 94 -1.85 -3.86 -1.28
C PHE A 94 -0.70 -2.93 -1.62
N ALA A 95 -0.21 -2.21 -0.62
CA ALA A 95 0.97 -1.35 -0.70
C ALA A 95 1.83 -1.52 0.56
N HIS A 96 3.15 -1.67 0.40
CA HIS A 96 4.09 -1.89 1.49
C HIS A 96 5.25 -0.89 1.47
N ASN A 97 5.66 -0.42 2.67
CA ASN A 97 6.82 0.43 2.87
C ASN A 97 7.75 -0.21 3.91
N GLY A 98 8.89 -0.69 3.41
CA GLY A 98 9.90 -1.41 4.17
C GLY A 98 10.37 -2.63 3.40
N THR A 99 10.97 -3.60 4.10
CA THR A 99 11.54 -4.79 3.48
C THR A 99 11.31 -6.02 4.35
N VAL A 100 11.13 -7.17 3.70
CA VAL A 100 11.00 -8.49 4.34
C VAL A 100 11.96 -9.50 3.71
N ASP A 101 12.24 -10.58 4.42
CA ASP A 101 13.00 -11.70 3.86
C ASP A 101 12.16 -12.46 2.82
N ARG A 102 12.41 -12.14 1.55
CA ARG A 102 11.71 -12.74 0.40
C ARG A 102 11.84 -14.25 0.35
N GLU A 103 13.04 -14.79 0.58
CA GLU A 103 13.27 -16.23 0.43
C GLU A 103 12.65 -17.01 1.58
N HIS A 104 12.67 -16.43 2.79
CA HIS A 104 11.93 -16.97 3.91
C HIS A 104 10.44 -17.10 3.59
N LEU A 105 9.80 -16.04 3.08
CA LEU A 105 8.37 -16.08 2.77
C LEU A 105 8.06 -17.00 1.59
N LEU A 106 8.88 -17.01 0.54
CA LEU A 106 8.71 -17.95 -0.57
C LEU A 106 8.73 -19.41 -0.13
N SER A 107 9.57 -19.77 0.84
CA SER A 107 9.67 -21.14 1.31
C SER A 107 8.39 -21.63 2.02
N ASN A 108 7.62 -20.71 2.58
CA ASN A 108 6.35 -20.97 3.27
C ASN A 108 5.11 -20.79 2.38
N LEU A 109 5.27 -20.19 1.19
CA LEU A 109 4.14 -19.83 0.34
C LEU A 109 3.62 -21.03 -0.48
N ASP A 110 2.31 -21.18 -0.55
CA ASP A 110 1.66 -22.21 -1.36
C ASP A 110 1.92 -22.00 -2.85
N GLU A 111 1.96 -23.10 -3.60
CA GLU A 111 2.21 -23.10 -5.04
C GLU A 111 1.20 -22.26 -5.83
N LYS A 112 -0.06 -22.16 -5.35
CA LYS A 112 -1.08 -21.34 -6.01
C LYS A 112 -0.71 -19.85 -6.00
N TYR A 113 -0.07 -19.35 -4.95
CA TYR A 113 0.34 -17.95 -4.86
C TYR A 113 1.71 -17.72 -5.49
N LYS A 114 2.63 -18.68 -5.38
CA LYS A 114 3.93 -18.60 -6.08
C LYS A 114 3.77 -18.41 -7.58
N ARG A 115 2.78 -19.07 -8.20
CA ARG A 115 2.45 -18.96 -9.63
C ARG A 115 1.95 -17.58 -10.05
N GLU A 116 1.53 -16.74 -9.09
CA GLU A 116 0.99 -15.40 -9.35
C GLU A 116 2.05 -14.30 -9.21
N ILE A 117 3.22 -14.62 -8.69
CA ILE A 117 4.35 -13.68 -8.61
C ILE A 117 4.80 -13.31 -10.02
N ARG A 118 4.92 -12.01 -10.30
CA ARG A 118 5.39 -11.47 -11.59
C ARG A 118 6.61 -10.57 -11.45
N GLY A 119 6.80 -9.97 -10.29
CA GLY A 119 7.94 -9.12 -9.96
C GLY A 119 9.02 -9.85 -9.16
N GLU A 120 10.00 -9.06 -8.74
CA GLU A 120 11.21 -9.49 -8.04
C GLU A 120 11.22 -8.99 -6.59
N THR A 121 10.24 -8.17 -6.22
CA THR A 121 10.18 -7.51 -4.92
C THR A 121 9.80 -8.50 -3.82
N ASP A 122 10.36 -8.28 -2.65
CA ASP A 122 9.92 -8.88 -1.39
C ASP A 122 8.48 -8.49 -1.03
N SER A 123 8.09 -7.26 -1.37
CA SER A 123 6.76 -6.70 -1.09
C SER A 123 5.63 -7.45 -1.80
N GLU A 124 5.85 -7.95 -3.02
CA GLU A 124 4.88 -8.80 -3.72
C GLU A 124 4.71 -10.17 -3.03
N VAL A 125 5.82 -10.77 -2.58
CA VAL A 125 5.77 -12.04 -1.84
C VAL A 125 5.08 -11.82 -0.49
N TYR A 126 5.34 -10.69 0.16
CA TYR A 126 4.69 -10.34 1.42
C TYR A 126 3.17 -10.21 1.27
N PHE A 127 2.72 -9.58 0.18
CA PHE A 127 1.31 -9.48 -0.15
C PHE A 127 0.65 -10.86 -0.20
N TYR A 128 1.21 -11.78 -0.99
CA TYR A 128 0.66 -13.13 -1.13
C TYR A 128 0.71 -13.93 0.18
N TRP A 129 1.78 -13.77 0.97
CA TRP A 129 1.88 -14.39 2.29
C TRP A 129 0.75 -13.94 3.24
N ILE A 130 0.44 -12.64 3.25
CA ILE A 130 -0.69 -12.11 4.02
C ILE A 130 -2.01 -12.73 3.53
N LEU A 131 -2.23 -12.80 2.22
CA LEU A 131 -3.45 -13.38 1.66
C LEU A 131 -3.62 -14.85 1.99
N GLN A 132 -2.53 -15.63 1.95
CA GLN A 132 -2.55 -17.02 2.37
C GLN A 132 -2.95 -17.14 3.85
N CYS A 133 -2.34 -16.36 4.73
CA CYS A 133 -2.67 -16.40 6.15
C CYS A 133 -4.13 -16.00 6.43
N ILE A 134 -4.68 -15.02 5.68
CA ILE A 134 -6.09 -14.63 5.76
C ILE A 134 -7.00 -15.78 5.33
N GLU A 135 -6.69 -16.44 4.22
CA GLU A 135 -7.49 -17.56 3.72
C GLU A 135 -7.47 -18.75 4.70
N GLU A 136 -6.30 -19.10 5.22
CA GLU A 136 -6.14 -20.18 6.21
C GLU A 136 -6.83 -19.88 7.55
N SER A 137 -6.87 -18.62 7.96
CA SER A 137 -7.47 -18.21 9.24
C SER A 137 -8.97 -17.99 9.13
N GLY A 138 -9.51 -17.77 7.93
CA GLY A 138 -10.92 -17.43 7.70
C GLY A 138 -11.31 -16.03 8.21
N ASP A 139 -10.37 -15.26 8.75
CA ASP A 139 -10.54 -13.90 9.26
C ASP A 139 -9.35 -13.02 8.83
N VAL A 140 -9.66 -11.76 8.48
CA VAL A 140 -8.65 -10.84 7.94
C VAL A 140 -7.65 -10.39 9.01
N VAL A 141 -8.14 -10.06 10.20
CA VAL A 141 -7.30 -9.54 11.28
C VAL A 141 -6.42 -10.66 11.85
N GLU A 142 -6.97 -11.84 12.07
CA GLU A 142 -6.20 -13.00 12.52
C GLU A 142 -5.19 -13.46 11.47
N GLY A 143 -5.56 -13.43 10.18
CA GLY A 143 -4.61 -13.69 9.10
C GLY A 143 -3.44 -12.71 9.06
N ILE A 144 -3.70 -11.41 9.25
CA ILE A 144 -2.65 -10.38 9.34
C ILE A 144 -1.74 -10.66 10.55
N LYS A 145 -2.30 -10.96 11.73
CA LYS A 145 -1.50 -11.28 12.92
C LYS A 145 -0.61 -12.50 12.69
N LYS A 146 -1.17 -13.59 12.16
CA LYS A 146 -0.44 -14.81 11.81
C LYS A 146 0.70 -14.53 10.82
N ALA A 147 0.43 -13.70 9.80
CA ALA A 147 1.46 -13.31 8.84
C ALA A 147 2.61 -12.57 9.53
N LEU A 148 2.31 -11.65 10.45
CA LEU A 148 3.31 -10.89 11.20
C LEU A 148 4.15 -11.76 12.12
N GLU A 149 3.54 -12.67 12.87
CA GLU A 149 4.24 -13.60 13.76
C GLU A 149 5.28 -14.45 13.03
N ASN A 150 5.08 -14.72 11.75
CA ASN A 150 6.06 -15.39 10.90
C ASN A 150 7.16 -14.41 10.43
N VAL A 151 6.77 -13.26 9.86
CA VAL A 151 7.70 -12.29 9.26
C VAL A 151 8.71 -11.75 10.27
N VAL A 152 8.29 -11.48 11.51
CA VAL A 152 9.19 -10.93 12.55
C VAL A 152 10.27 -11.92 13.02
N LYS A 153 10.15 -13.21 12.66
CA LYS A 153 11.19 -14.23 12.95
C LYS A 153 12.35 -14.18 11.95
N ALA A 154 12.21 -13.46 10.86
CA ALA A 154 13.20 -13.30 9.81
C ALA A 154 13.67 -11.84 9.69
N SER A 155 14.66 -11.60 8.82
CA SER A 155 15.20 -10.26 8.57
C SER A 155 14.13 -9.34 7.97
N HIS A 156 13.94 -8.17 8.56
CA HIS A 156 13.00 -7.17 8.08
C HIS A 156 13.42 -5.76 8.49
N SER A 157 12.78 -4.73 7.92
CA SER A 157 13.00 -3.33 8.29
C SER A 157 11.74 -2.68 8.89
N GLY A 158 10.93 -2.03 8.05
CA GLY A 158 9.54 -1.70 8.35
C GLY A 158 8.60 -2.73 7.74
N LEU A 159 7.46 -2.97 8.39
CA LEU A 159 6.36 -3.79 7.85
C LEU A 159 5.12 -2.94 7.59
N ASN A 160 5.31 -1.65 7.32
CA ASN A 160 4.18 -0.74 7.15
C ASN A 160 3.43 -1.12 5.89
N PHE A 161 2.13 -1.35 5.98
CA PHE A 161 1.32 -1.65 4.80
C PHE A 161 -0.07 -1.01 4.84
N LEU A 162 -0.65 -0.92 3.65
CA LEU A 162 -2.07 -0.69 3.41
C LEU A 162 -2.63 -1.88 2.62
N LEU A 163 -3.75 -2.43 3.06
CA LEU A 163 -4.44 -3.55 2.42
C LEU A 163 -5.93 -3.22 2.35
N SER A 164 -6.57 -3.45 1.21
CA SER A 164 -8.02 -3.28 1.07
C SER A 164 -8.63 -4.44 0.32
N ASP A 165 -9.88 -4.75 0.63
CA ASP A 165 -10.72 -5.71 -0.09
C ASP A 165 -11.89 -5.04 -0.85
N GLY A 166 -11.91 -3.71 -0.87
CA GLY A 166 -12.96 -2.89 -1.47
C GLY A 166 -14.08 -2.49 -0.51
N SER A 167 -14.15 -3.11 0.67
CA SER A 167 -15.09 -2.74 1.73
C SER A 167 -14.40 -2.14 2.95
N SER A 168 -13.23 -2.70 3.30
CA SER A 168 -12.43 -2.29 4.45
C SER A 168 -11.02 -1.91 4.03
N LEU A 169 -10.44 -0.91 4.71
CA LEU A 169 -9.04 -0.54 4.60
C LEU A 169 -8.31 -0.93 5.89
N TYR A 170 -7.36 -1.84 5.78
CA TYR A 170 -6.48 -2.29 6.85
C TYR A 170 -5.14 -1.58 6.72
N ALA A 171 -4.61 -1.10 7.83
CA ALA A 171 -3.33 -0.42 7.88
C ALA A 171 -2.50 -0.98 9.03
N LEU A 172 -1.22 -1.21 8.78
CA LEU A 172 -0.28 -1.65 9.79
C LEU A 172 0.91 -0.70 9.83
N ARG A 173 1.38 -0.41 11.06
CA ARG A 173 2.69 0.15 11.32
C ARG A 173 3.47 -0.77 12.24
N TYR A 174 4.64 -1.23 11.79
CA TYR A 174 5.56 -2.01 12.62
C TYR A 174 7.01 -1.80 12.17
N SER A 175 7.93 -1.64 13.12
CA SER A 175 9.38 -1.72 12.91
C SER A 175 10.07 -1.96 14.24
N ASP A 176 11.13 -2.78 14.25
CA ASP A 176 11.92 -3.06 15.46
C ASP A 176 12.67 -1.82 15.99
N LYS A 177 12.93 -0.83 15.12
CA LYS A 177 13.64 0.39 15.49
C LYS A 177 12.74 1.61 15.29
N PRO A 178 12.71 2.55 16.25
CA PRO A 178 12.06 3.83 16.03
C PRO A 178 12.80 4.58 14.91
N SER A 179 12.25 4.53 13.70
CA SER A 179 12.71 5.30 12.54
C SER A 179 11.59 6.20 12.01
N LYS A 180 11.97 7.41 11.57
CA LYS A 180 11.07 8.32 10.84
C LYS A 180 10.70 7.76 9.47
N ASP A 181 11.53 6.88 8.91
CA ASP A 181 11.35 6.25 7.59
C ASP A 181 10.14 5.30 7.56
N TYR A 182 9.76 4.76 8.73
CA TYR A 182 8.61 3.86 8.91
C TYR A 182 7.51 4.52 9.75
N SER A 183 7.23 5.79 9.47
CA SER A 183 6.07 6.48 10.04
C SER A 183 4.78 6.15 9.28
N LEU A 184 3.66 6.16 10.01
CA LEU A 184 2.31 6.07 9.46
C LEU A 184 1.43 7.01 10.27
N TYR A 185 0.62 7.81 9.58
CA TYR A 185 -0.25 8.81 10.19
C TYR A 185 -1.69 8.51 9.78
N TRP A 186 -2.61 8.65 10.72
CA TRP A 186 -4.04 8.56 10.48
C TRP A 186 -4.67 9.94 10.63
N LEU A 187 -5.51 10.32 9.67
CA LEU A 187 -6.34 11.51 9.76
C LEU A 187 -7.80 11.11 9.64
N ARG A 188 -8.57 11.30 10.72
CA ARG A 188 -10.02 11.19 10.66
C ARG A 188 -10.60 12.53 10.23
N ARG A 189 -11.51 12.50 9.26
CA ARG A 189 -12.36 13.63 8.93
C ARG A 189 -13.79 13.25 9.21
N ASP A 190 -14.44 13.99 10.10
CA ASP A 190 -15.88 13.87 10.23
C ASP A 190 -16.55 14.55 9.01
N PRO A 191 -17.66 14.02 8.52
CA PRO A 191 -18.34 14.58 7.35
C PRO A 191 -18.97 15.94 7.69
N SER A 192 -18.22 17.04 7.50
CA SER A 192 -18.76 18.41 7.44
C SER A 192 -17.71 19.42 6.93
N GLU A 193 -18.16 20.28 6.00
CA GLU A 193 -17.53 21.41 5.27
C GLU A 193 -15.99 21.49 5.08
N SER A 194 -15.60 21.86 3.85
CA SER A 194 -14.23 22.08 3.39
C SER A 194 -13.39 22.94 4.36
N GLY A 195 -12.29 22.39 4.88
CA GLY A 195 -11.38 23.07 5.81
C GLY A 195 -9.92 22.61 5.74
N VAL A 196 -9.01 23.40 6.31
CA VAL A 196 -7.55 23.23 6.21
C VAL A 196 -7.06 22.02 7.00
N LEU A 197 -6.11 21.31 6.39
CA LEU A 197 -5.45 20.10 6.89
C LEU A 197 -4.49 20.39 8.06
N GLU A 198 -4.80 19.87 9.25
CA GLU A 198 -3.82 19.63 10.31
C GLU A 198 -3.79 18.11 10.60
N GLY A 199 -2.64 17.48 10.35
CA GLY A 199 -2.45 16.05 10.62
C GLY A 199 -1.89 15.87 12.03
N VAL A 200 -2.62 15.21 12.91
CA VAL A 200 -2.15 14.92 14.28
C VAL A 200 -2.16 13.40 14.48
N SER A 201 -0.99 12.82 14.73
CA SER A 201 -0.88 11.43 15.16
C SER A 201 -0.99 11.38 16.68
N HIS A 202 -2.08 10.80 17.18
CA HIS A 202 -2.27 10.58 18.62
C HIS A 202 -1.28 9.57 19.22
N GLU A 203 -0.66 8.74 18.38
CA GLU A 203 0.24 7.67 18.81
C GLU A 203 1.71 8.11 18.88
N THR A 204 2.12 9.16 18.15
CA THR A 204 3.54 9.55 18.08
C THR A 204 3.92 10.81 18.86
N LYS A 205 2.98 11.52 19.50
CA LYS A 205 3.23 12.78 20.26
C LYS A 205 4.36 13.64 19.64
N ALA A 206 4.24 13.92 18.33
CA ALA A 206 5.17 14.79 17.61
C ALA A 206 4.64 16.22 17.62
#